data_AF-Q07JU0-F1
#
_entry.id   AF-Q07JU0-F1
#
_cell.length_a   1.000
_cell.length_b   1.000
_cell.length_c   1.000
_cell.angle_alpha   90.00
_cell.angle_beta   90.00
_cell.angle_gamma   90.00
#
_symmetry.space_group_name_H-M   'P 1'
#
loop_
_entity.id
_entity.type
_entity.pdbx_description
1 polymer ?
#
loop_
_entity_poly.entity_id
_entity_poly.type
_entity_poly.pdbx_seq_one_letter_code
_entity_poly.pdbx_strand_id
1 'polypeptide(L)'
;MTHTDRRPASPLLMVAGFVIWASAFSLLYAALSAGCAFGWNGVRIADFDLNRLILMAIWIGHLLLLVGLQIYCFCLPEPANDGMGSFTRRIAIGSTAAALVATIWTGLAIPAVTPCV
;
A
#
# COMPACT_ATOMS: atom_id res chain seq x y z
N MET A 1 -26.14 9.85 25.00
CA MET A 1 -24.75 9.34 24.96
C MET A 1 -24.68 8.34 23.82
N THR A 2 -23.96 8.69 22.76
CA THR A 2 -23.84 7.90 21.52
C THR A 2 -23.17 6.57 21.81
N HIS A 3 -23.86 5.48 21.50
CA HIS A 3 -23.35 4.12 21.53
C HIS A 3 -22.30 4.01 20.40
N THR A 4 -21.04 4.31 20.69
CA THR A 4 -19.96 4.07 19.74
C THR A 4 -19.80 2.56 19.64
N ASP A 5 -20.38 1.97 18.60
CA ASP A 5 -20.16 0.57 18.23
C ASP A 5 -18.66 0.29 18.27
N ARG A 6 -18.20 -0.40 19.31
CA ARG A 6 -16.88 -1.04 19.32
C ARG A 6 -16.98 -2.18 18.32
N ARG A 7 -16.87 -1.86 17.03
CA ARG A 7 -16.71 -2.87 15.99
C ARG A 7 -15.51 -3.72 16.41
N PRO A 8 -15.66 -5.04 16.56
CA PRO A 8 -14.52 -5.90 16.87
C PRO A 8 -13.44 -5.59 15.85
N ALA A 9 -12.17 -5.48 16.27
CA ALA A 9 -11.04 -5.29 15.37
C ALA A 9 -11.14 -6.39 14.29
N SER A 10 -11.64 -6.00 13.13
CA SER A 10 -12.33 -6.89 12.22
C SER A 10 -11.31 -7.74 11.48
N PRO A 11 -11.61 -9.01 11.12
CA PRO A 11 -10.77 -9.80 10.21
C PRO A 11 -10.33 -9.02 8.96
N LEU A 12 -11.07 -7.99 8.56
CA LEU A 12 -10.66 -7.01 7.54
C LEU A 12 -9.26 -6.40 7.80
N LEU A 13 -8.92 -6.02 9.03
CA LEU A 13 -7.62 -5.41 9.32
C LEU A 13 -6.46 -6.38 9.13
N MET A 14 -6.68 -7.69 9.33
CA MET A 14 -5.64 -8.70 9.12
C MET A 14 -5.27 -8.84 7.64
N VAL A 15 -6.24 -8.69 6.74
CA VAL A 15 -6.03 -8.82 5.30
C VAL A 15 -5.81 -7.49 4.59
N ALA A 16 -6.17 -6.36 5.22
CA ALA A 16 -6.06 -5.03 4.61
C ALA A 16 -4.66 -4.71 4.08
N GLY A 17 -3.60 -5.02 4.84
CA GLY A 17 -2.22 -4.80 4.39
C GLY A 17 -1.90 -5.52 3.08
N PHE A 18 -2.25 -6.81 2.98
CA PHE A 18 -2.02 -7.60 1.76
C PHE A 18 -2.94 -7.19 0.61
N VAL A 19 -4.17 -6.77 0.87
CA VAL A 19 -5.08 -6.26 -0.15
C VAL A 19 -4.53 -4.97 -0.76
N ILE A 20 -4.04 -4.05 0.06
CA ILE A 20 -3.40 -2.80 -0.41
C ILE A 20 -2.13 -3.12 -1.21
N TRP A 21 -1.32 -4.08 -0.76
CA TRP A 21 -0.15 -4.50 -1.53
C TRP A 21 -0.52 -5.12 -2.88
N ALA A 22 -1.52 -6.01 -2.92
CA ALA A 22 -1.98 -6.64 -4.15
C ALA A 22 -2.56 -5.63 -5.14
N SER A 23 -3.31 -4.62 -4.66
CA SER A 23 -3.80 -3.52 -5.49
C SER A 23 -2.66 -2.65 -6.00
N ALA A 24 -1.65 -2.36 -5.18
CA ALA A 24 -0.47 -1.61 -5.60
C ALA A 24 0.23 -2.29 -6.78
N PHE A 25 0.51 -3.60 -6.64
CA PHE A 25 1.17 -4.38 -7.68
C PHE A 25 0.34 -4.41 -8.96
N SER A 26 -0.97 -4.63 -8.87
CA SER A 26 -1.87 -4.67 -10.01
C SER A 26 -1.94 -3.32 -10.74
N LEU A 27 -2.02 -2.22 -10.00
CA LEU A 27 -2.07 -0.87 -10.57
C LEU A 27 -0.74 -0.46 -11.21
N LEU A 28 0.39 -0.78 -10.58
CA LEU A 28 1.71 -0.54 -11.15
C LEU A 28 1.89 -1.31 -12.46
N TYR A 29 1.49 -2.58 -12.48
CA TYR A 29 1.57 -3.40 -13.69
C TYR A 29 0.66 -2.87 -14.81
N ALA A 30 -0.60 -2.56 -14.48
CA ALA A 30 -1.55 -2.01 -15.46
C ALA A 30 -1.10 -0.64 -16.00
N ALA A 31 -0.62 0.25 -15.13
CA ALA A 31 -0.10 1.56 -15.53
C ALA A 31 1.15 1.44 -16.41
N LEU A 32 2.04 0.50 -16.11
CA LEU A 32 3.22 0.21 -16.95
C LEU A 32 2.80 -0.24 -18.35
N SER A 33 1.91 -1.24 -18.44
CA SER A 33 1.42 -1.76 -19.73
C SER A 33 0.68 -0.69 -20.53
N ALA A 34 -0.20 0.08 -19.88
CA ALA A 34 -0.91 1.19 -20.52
C ALA A 34 0.07 2.28 -20.96
N GLY A 35 1.03 2.66 -20.12
CA GLY A 35 2.01 3.70 -20.42
C GLY A 35 2.88 3.36 -21.63
N CYS A 36 3.26 2.09 -21.81
CA CYS A 36 3.98 1.66 -23.01
C CYS A 36 3.06 1.54 -24.25
N ALA A 37 1.83 1.05 -24.11
CA ALA A 37 0.89 0.92 -25.22
C ALA A 37 0.39 2.27 -25.78
N PHE A 38 0.16 3.25 -24.91
CA PHE A 38 -0.32 4.60 -25.27
C PHE A 38 0.83 5.60 -25.49
N GLY A 39 2.09 5.18 -25.38
CA GLY A 39 3.25 6.04 -25.64
C GLY A 39 3.47 7.15 -24.62
N TRP A 40 2.98 7.00 -23.38
CA TRP A 40 3.19 7.98 -22.30
C TRP A 40 4.66 8.13 -21.90
N ASN A 41 5.52 7.20 -22.33
CA ASN A 41 6.97 7.34 -22.23
C ASN A 41 7.54 8.46 -23.13
N GLY A 42 6.83 8.88 -24.18
CA GLY A 42 7.25 9.97 -25.06
C GLY A 42 6.79 11.36 -24.61
N VAL A 43 5.85 11.43 -23.64
CA VAL A 43 5.32 12.69 -23.11
C VAL A 43 6.17 13.10 -21.92
N ARG A 44 7.07 14.06 -22.13
CA ARG A 44 7.98 14.57 -21.09
C ARG A 44 7.35 15.77 -20.39
N ILE A 45 7.32 15.74 -19.06
CA ILE A 45 7.01 16.89 -18.21
C ILE A 45 8.31 17.30 -17.53
N ALA A 46 8.88 18.43 -17.98
CA ALA A 46 10.26 18.82 -17.68
C ALA A 46 11.26 17.70 -18.07
N ASP A 47 12.03 17.17 -17.11
CA ASP A 47 13.00 16.10 -17.35
C ASP A 47 12.45 14.68 -17.16
N PHE A 48 11.22 14.54 -16.63
CA PHE A 48 10.64 13.25 -16.27
C PHE A 48 9.57 12.79 -17.27
N ASP A 49 9.58 11.50 -17.58
CA ASP A 49 8.52 10.88 -18.39
C ASP A 49 7.21 10.81 -17.59
N LEU A 50 6.09 11.14 -18.23
CA LEU A 50 4.77 11.09 -17.62
C LEU A 50 4.47 9.70 -17.03
N ASN A 51 4.88 8.64 -17.72
CA ASN A 51 4.73 7.28 -17.22
C ASN A 51 5.47 7.05 -15.89
N ARG A 52 6.69 7.56 -15.77
CA ARG A 52 7.50 7.44 -14.54
C ARG A 52 6.87 8.21 -13.39
N LEU A 53 6.30 9.39 -13.66
CA LEU A 53 5.57 10.18 -12.66
C LEU A 53 4.32 9.45 -12.16
N ILE A 54 3.54 8.83 -13.06
CA ILE A 54 2.34 8.05 -12.69
C ILE A 54 2.73 6.85 -11.82
N LEU A 55 3.75 6.09 -12.22
CA LEU A 55 4.24 4.95 -11.45
C LEU A 55 4.74 5.37 -10.06
N MET A 56 5.50 6.46 -9.98
CA MET A 56 5.92 7.02 -8.69
C MET A 56 4.74 7.48 -7.84
N ALA A 57 3.74 8.14 -8.43
CA ALA A 57 2.56 8.60 -7.70
C ALA A 57 1.75 7.43 -7.12
N ILE A 58 1.53 6.36 -7.91
CA ILE A 58 0.86 5.14 -7.44
C ILE A 58 1.65 4.51 -6.30
N TRP A 59 2.97 4.36 -6.46
CA TRP A 59 3.82 3.74 -5.45
C TRP A 59 3.86 4.55 -4.14
N ILE A 60 4.10 5.86 -4.21
CA ILE A 60 4.10 6.75 -3.04
C ILE A 60 2.73 6.76 -2.37
N GLY A 61 1.65 6.81 -3.16
CA GLY A 61 0.28 6.76 -2.63
C GLY A 61 0.02 5.49 -1.82
N HIS A 62 0.45 4.32 -2.30
CA HIS A 62 0.30 3.07 -1.56
C HIS A 62 1.23 2.98 -0.35
N LEU A 63 2.46 3.52 -0.41
CA LEU A 63 3.33 3.62 0.76
C LEU A 63 2.69 4.48 1.86
N LEU A 64 2.15 5.64 1.52
CA LEU A 64 1.44 6.50 2.47
C LEU A 64 0.24 5.78 3.08
N LEU A 65 -0.51 5.01 2.28
CA LEU A 65 -1.66 4.24 2.75
C LEU A 65 -1.23 3.14 3.73
N LEU A 66 -0.16 2.40 3.42
CA LEU A 66 0.37 1.35 4.29
C LEU A 66 1.00 1.90 5.57
N VAL A 67 1.76 3.01 5.49
CA VAL A 67 2.29 3.71 6.67
C VAL A 67 1.14 4.22 7.54
N GLY A 68 0.12 4.83 6.94
CA GLY A 68 -1.07 5.29 7.64
C GLY A 68 -1.80 4.14 8.35
N LEU A 69 -1.99 3.01 7.65
CA LEU A 69 -2.59 1.80 8.23
C LEU A 69 -1.74 1.23 9.36
N GLN A 70 -0.41 1.23 9.22
CA GLN A 70 0.53 0.75 10.23
C GLN A 70 0.46 1.61 11.50
N ILE A 71 0.48 2.94 11.35
CA ILE A 71 0.32 3.89 12.45
C ILE A 71 -1.04 3.69 13.11
N TYR A 72 -2.10 3.57 12.33
CA TYR A 72 -3.45 3.29 12.83
C TYR A 72 -3.48 2.01 13.67
N CYS A 73 -2.84 0.92 13.22
CA CYS A 73 -2.77 -0.34 13.96
C CYS A 73 -2.00 -0.21 15.29
N PHE A 74 -0.97 0.63 15.33
CA PHE A 74 -0.22 0.92 16.55
C PHE A 74 -1.00 1.79 17.54
N CYS A 75 -1.74 2.78 17.05
CA CYS A 75 -2.54 3.71 17.86
C CYS A 75 -3.87 3.10 18.37
N LEU A 76 -4.29 1.93 17.87
CA LEU A 76 -5.47 1.24 18.38
C LEU A 76 -5.31 0.94 19.88
N PRO A 77 -6.32 1.28 20.71
CA PRO A 77 -6.31 0.96 22.14
C PRO A 77 -6.14 -0.54 22.37
N GLU A 78 -5.32 -0.89 23.37
CA GLU A 78 -5.09 -2.30 23.70
C GLU A 78 -6.40 -2.93 24.20
N PRO A 79 -6.84 -4.06 23.62
CA PRO A 79 -8.07 -4.71 24.06
C PRO A 79 -7.90 -5.19 25.50
N ALA A 80 -8.75 -4.67 26.39
CA ALA A 80 -8.74 -5.01 27.79
C ALA A 80 -9.01 -6.52 27.98
N ASN A 81 -7.96 -7.28 28.28
CA ASN A 81 -8.00 -8.66 28.75
C ASN A 81 -8.63 -9.70 27.81
N ASP A 82 -8.56 -9.48 26.49
CA ASP A 82 -9.01 -10.45 25.49
C ASP A 82 -7.81 -10.97 24.65
N GLY A 83 -7.43 -12.23 24.88
CA GLY A 83 -6.30 -12.88 24.20
C GLY A 83 -6.46 -12.92 22.68
N MET A 84 -7.70 -12.99 22.19
CA MET A 84 -7.99 -12.99 20.75
C MET A 84 -7.76 -11.61 20.11
N GLY A 85 -8.06 -10.54 20.83
CA GLY A 85 -7.86 -9.16 20.36
C GLY A 85 -6.38 -8.81 20.21
N SER A 86 -5.55 -9.25 21.16
CA SER A 86 -4.09 -9.01 21.09
C SER A 86 -3.41 -9.82 19.97
N PHE A 87 -3.85 -11.05 19.73
CA PHE A 87 -3.38 -11.86 18.60
C PHE A 87 -3.76 -11.23 17.26
N THR A 88 -5.01 -10.78 17.12
CA THR A 88 -5.49 -10.11 15.91
C THR A 88 -4.69 -8.85 15.59
N ARG A 89 -4.41 -8.04 16.61
CA ARG A 89 -3.58 -6.84 16.46
C ARG A 89 -2.16 -7.18 16.02
N ARG A 90 -1.53 -8.22 16.60
CA ARG A 90 -0.19 -8.67 16.17
C ARG A 90 -0.16 -9.12 14.71
N ILE A 91 -1.16 -9.88 14.26
CA ILE A 91 -1.26 -10.29 12.86
C ILE A 91 -1.48 -9.08 11.94
N ALA A 92 -2.37 -8.15 12.30
CA ALA A 92 -2.60 -6.95 11.51
C ALA A 92 -1.33 -6.08 11.37
N ILE A 93 -0.59 -5.90 12.47
CA ILE A 93 0.70 -5.21 12.47
C ILE A 93 1.74 -5.94 11.62
N GLY A 94 1.87 -7.27 11.80
CA GLY A 94 2.86 -8.07 11.07
C GLY A 94 2.58 -8.15 9.57
N SER A 95 1.32 -8.34 9.17
CA SER A 95 0.90 -8.36 7.77
C SER A 95 1.07 -7.00 7.09
N THR A 96 0.72 -5.91 7.78
CA THR A 96 0.91 -4.55 7.24
C THR A 96 2.40 -4.21 7.10
N ALA A 97 3.24 -4.62 8.06
CA ALA A 97 4.68 -4.45 7.97
C ALA A 97 5.28 -5.26 6.81
N ALA A 98 4.87 -6.51 6.64
CA ALA A 98 5.30 -7.35 5.51
C ALA A 98 4.87 -6.75 4.17
N ALA A 99 3.62 -6.27 4.06
CA ALA A 99 3.10 -5.58 2.88
C ALA A 99 3.87 -4.28 2.56
N LEU A 100 4.28 -3.53 3.59
CA LEU A 100 5.06 -2.31 3.44
C LEU A 100 6.46 -2.62 2.91
N VAL A 101 7.16 -3.60 3.50
CA VAL A 101 8.47 -4.06 3.00
C VAL A 101 8.37 -4.56 1.56
N ALA A 102 7.35 -5.36 1.26
CA ALA A 102 7.12 -5.86 -0.09
C ALA A 102 6.85 -4.72 -1.09
N THR A 103 6.06 -3.71 -0.71
CA THR A 103 5.78 -2.53 -1.55
C THR A 103 7.06 -1.72 -1.82
N ILE A 104 7.89 -1.51 -0.79
CA ILE A 104 9.18 -0.83 -0.94
C ILE A 104 10.06 -1.59 -1.93
N TRP A 105 10.18 -2.91 -1.75
CA TRP A 105 10.99 -3.76 -2.62
C TRP A 105 10.50 -3.71 -4.08
N THR A 106 9.18 -3.83 -4.30
CA THR A 106 8.61 -3.78 -5.65
C THR A 106 8.80 -2.43 -6.34
N GLY A 107 8.72 -1.33 -5.60
CA GLY A 107 8.85 0.01 -6.18
C GLY A 107 10.30 0.50 -6.33
N LEU A 108 11.27 -0.17 -5.71
CA LEU A 108 12.69 0.20 -5.80
C LEU A 108 13.22 0.18 -7.24
N ALA A 109 12.67 -0.70 -8.08
CA ALA A 109 13.05 -0.78 -9.49
C ALA A 109 12.56 0.43 -10.31
N ILE A 110 11.43 1.04 -9.95
CA ILE A 110 10.78 2.13 -10.71
C ILE A 110 11.72 3.31 -11.01
N PRO A 111 12.52 3.84 -10.06
CA PRO A 111 13.45 4.92 -10.35
C PRO A 111 14.67 4.49 -11.17
N ALA A 112 15.06 3.21 -11.12
CA ALA A 112 16.34 2.72 -11.67
C ALA A 112 16.23 2.16 -13.10
N VAL A 113 15.06 1.65 -13.49
CA VAL A 113 14.86 1.00 -14.79
C VAL A 113 14.10 1.90 -15.76
N THR A 114 14.43 1.78 -17.04
CA THR A 114 13.62 2.34 -18.12
C THR A 114 12.33 1.52 -18.26
N PRO A 115 11.14 2.14 -18.17
CA PRO A 115 9.87 1.41 -18.10
C PRO A 115 9.47 0.73 -19.41
N CYS A 116 9.93 1.23 -20.56
CA CYS A 116 9.68 0.63 -21.86
C CYS A 116 11.02 0.44 -22.58
N VAL A 117 11.34 -0.80 -22.92
CA VAL A 117 12.47 -1.19 -23.79
C VAL A 117 11.94 -1.76 -25.10
#